data_AF-T2S810-F1
#
_entry.id   AF-T2S810-F1
#
_cell.length_a   1.000
_cell.length_b   1.000
_cell.length_c   1.000
_cell.angle_alpha   90.00
_cell.angle_beta   90.00
_cell.angle_gamma   90.00
#
_symmetry.space_group_name_H-M   'P 1'
#
loop_
_entity.id
_entity.type
_entity.pdbx_description
1 polymer ?
#
loop_
_entity_poly.entity_id
_entity_poly.type
_entity_poly.pdbx_seq_one_letter_code
_entity_poly.pdbx_strand_id
1 'polypeptide(L)'
;MELKQVQEILRKKKNTLKGLKQEIYQQKLEKENSHSNKKPQNTEEWIFPKALEEVEIYTKDNQIIKAKPCKRLFNEGLYLQYRSVLRENRLLKNHLSKKDFEIALLKIELRDLHKEIKLYQVQNLLKDK
;
A
#
# COMPACT_ATOMS: atom_id res chain seq x y z
N MET A 1 56.08 -3.82 4.81
CA MET A 1 55.29 -4.82 5.58
C MET A 1 53.84 -4.38 5.80
N GLU A 2 53.55 -3.08 5.87
CA GLU A 2 52.22 -2.53 6.22
C GLU A 2 51.14 -2.69 5.12
N LEU A 3 51.52 -2.56 3.84
CA LEU A 3 50.59 -2.67 2.70
C LEU A 3 49.87 -4.03 2.60
N LYS A 4 50.57 -5.13 2.94
CA LYS A 4 50.01 -6.48 2.92
C LYS A 4 48.97 -6.68 4.03
N GLN A 5 49.25 -6.15 5.22
CA GLN A 5 48.35 -6.22 6.37
C GLN A 5 47.05 -5.43 6.13
N VAL A 6 47.15 -4.23 5.53
CA VAL A 6 45.98 -3.42 5.17
C VAL A 6 45.11 -4.13 4.12
N GLN A 7 45.72 -4.77 3.12
CA GLN A 7 44.98 -5.54 2.11
C GLN A 7 44.28 -6.77 2.68
N GLU A 8 44.90 -7.46 3.63
CA GLU A 8 44.26 -8.59 4.34
C GLU A 8 43.09 -8.14 5.20
N ILE A 9 43.23 -7.01 5.92
CA ILE A 9 42.14 -6.43 6.71
C ILE A 9 40.97 -6.02 5.79
N LEU A 10 41.25 -5.41 4.65
CA LEU A 10 40.22 -5.04 3.67
C LEU A 10 39.51 -6.26 3.10
N ARG A 11 40.23 -7.35 2.80
CA ARG A 11 39.62 -8.61 2.35
C ARG A 11 38.73 -9.22 3.42
N LYS A 12 39.19 -9.24 4.69
CA LYS A 12 38.38 -9.72 5.83
C LYS A 12 37.11 -8.89 6.00
N LYS A 13 37.21 -7.55 5.99
CA LYS A 13 36.04 -6.65 6.09
C LYS A 13 35.08 -6.77 4.91
N LYS A 14 35.59 -7.02 3.71
CA LYS A 14 34.73 -7.23 2.52
C LYS A 14 33.97 -8.55 2.60
N ASN A 15 34.59 -9.58 3.16
CA ASN A 15 33.95 -10.88 3.36
C ASN A 15 32.90 -10.84 4.48
N THR A 16 33.18 -10.14 5.59
CA THR A 16 32.17 -9.95 6.65
C THR A 16 30.96 -9.16 6.16
N LEU A 17 31.18 -8.12 5.34
CA LEU A 17 30.11 -7.34 4.75
C LEU A 17 29.25 -8.16 3.77
N LYS A 18 29.85 -9.10 3.04
CA LYS A 18 29.09 -10.06 2.21
C LYS A 18 28.23 -11.00 3.05
N GLY A 19 28.76 -11.52 4.16
CA GLY A 19 28.02 -12.37 5.10
C GLY A 19 26.81 -11.64 5.69
N LEU A 20 27.02 -10.43 6.22
CA LEU A 20 25.94 -9.60 6.78
C LEU A 20 24.85 -9.27 5.75
N LYS A 21 25.21 -9.04 4.48
CA LYS A 21 24.23 -8.83 3.41
C LYS A 21 23.37 -10.07 3.16
N GLN A 22 23.96 -11.26 3.24
CA GLN A 22 23.24 -12.53 3.06
C GLN A 22 22.30 -12.79 4.25
N GLU A 23 22.75 -12.54 5.48
CA GLU A 23 21.91 -12.66 6.68
C GLU A 23 20.72 -11.70 6.65
N ILE A 24 20.94 -10.43 6.28
CA ILE A 24 19.85 -9.44 6.13
C ILE A 24 18.85 -9.88 5.06
N TYR A 25 19.32 -10.48 3.97
CA TYR A 25 18.45 -10.99 2.91
C TYR A 25 17.62 -12.19 3.40
N GLN A 26 18.22 -13.14 4.12
CA GLN A 26 17.50 -14.27 4.72
C GLN A 26 16.45 -13.81 5.74
N GLN A 27 16.80 -12.87 6.62
CA GLN A 27 15.84 -12.31 7.58
C GLN A 27 14.67 -11.58 6.91
N LYS A 28 14.89 -10.93 5.76
CA LYS A 28 13.81 -10.34 4.96
C LYS A 28 12.88 -11.39 4.38
N LEU A 29 13.43 -12.46 3.82
CA LEU A 29 12.65 -13.58 3.30
C LEU A 29 11.84 -14.28 4.40
N GLU A 30 12.42 -14.47 5.60
CA GLU A 30 11.70 -15.02 6.76
C GLU A 30 10.56 -14.10 7.24
N LYS A 31 10.77 -12.77 7.22
CA LYS A 31 9.72 -11.79 7.54
C LYS A 31 8.59 -11.75 6.51
N GLU A 32 8.90 -11.91 5.23
CA GLU A 32 7.91 -12.01 4.14
C GLU A 32 7.13 -13.33 4.22
N ASN A 33 7.81 -14.45 4.44
CA ASN A 33 7.16 -15.77 4.59
C ASN A 33 6.31 -15.90 5.86
N SER A 34 6.68 -15.20 6.95
CA SER A 34 5.84 -15.11 8.14
C SER A 34 4.64 -14.18 7.97
N HIS A 35 4.68 -13.23 7.02
CA HIS A 35 3.50 -12.44 6.63
C HIS A 35 2.53 -13.23 5.74
N SER A 36 3.02 -14.13 4.87
CA SER A 36 2.15 -14.95 4.02
C SER A 36 1.46 -16.10 4.75
N ASN A 37 2.05 -16.61 5.85
CA ASN A 37 1.47 -17.66 6.68
C ASN A 37 0.53 -17.16 7.79
N LYS A 38 0.38 -15.84 7.95
CA LYS A 38 -0.77 -15.30 8.67
C LYS A 38 -1.99 -15.55 7.80
N LYS A 39 -2.73 -16.63 8.09
CA LYS A 39 -4.13 -16.75 7.68
C LYS A 39 -4.78 -15.38 7.91
N PRO A 40 -5.56 -14.84 6.96
CA PRO A 40 -6.32 -13.63 7.22
C PRO A 40 -7.26 -13.93 8.40
N GLN A 41 -6.82 -13.57 9.60
CA GLN A 41 -7.61 -13.69 10.84
C GLN A 41 -8.67 -12.60 10.93
N ASN A 42 -8.79 -11.81 9.88
CA ASN A 42 -9.94 -10.97 9.61
C ASN A 42 -10.61 -11.53 8.36
N THR A 43 -11.45 -12.55 8.52
CA THR A 43 -12.75 -12.48 7.85
C THR A 43 -13.50 -11.33 8.51
N GLU A 44 -13.04 -10.09 8.28
CA GLU A 44 -13.98 -9.00 8.09
C GLU A 44 -14.80 -9.50 6.91
N GLU A 45 -15.92 -10.18 7.22
CA GLU A 45 -16.94 -10.45 6.23
C GLU A 45 -17.15 -9.12 5.55
N TRP A 46 -16.66 -8.99 4.32
CA TRP A 46 -16.98 -7.83 3.52
C TRP A 46 -18.50 -7.77 3.57
N ILE A 47 -19.02 -6.73 4.23
CA ILE A 47 -20.45 -6.51 4.43
C ILE A 47 -20.99 -6.08 3.08
N PHE A 48 -20.93 -7.00 2.11
CA PHE A 48 -21.68 -6.86 0.90
C PHE A 48 -23.14 -6.92 1.29
N PRO A 49 -23.95 -6.00 0.78
CA PRO A 49 -25.35 -6.01 1.10
C PRO A 49 -25.95 -7.36 0.68
N LYS A 50 -26.45 -8.12 1.66
CA LYS A 50 -27.23 -9.33 1.38
C LYS A 50 -28.61 -8.87 0.92
N ALA A 51 -29.10 -9.48 -0.15
CA ALA A 51 -30.45 -9.21 -0.61
C ALA A 51 -31.46 -9.69 0.45
N LEU A 52 -32.58 -8.99 0.57
CA LEU A 52 -33.71 -9.38 1.40
C LEU A 52 -34.24 -10.72 0.90
N GLU A 53 -34.32 -11.69 1.80
CA GLU A 53 -34.87 -13.02 1.52
C GLU A 53 -36.40 -13.01 1.59
N GLU A 54 -36.97 -12.15 2.43
CA GLU A 54 -38.41 -12.01 2.65
C GLU A 54 -38.81 -10.53 2.72
N VAL A 55 -40.01 -10.23 2.24
CA VAL A 55 -40.65 -8.92 2.30
C VAL A 55 -42.08 -9.06 2.81
N GLU A 56 -42.52 -8.07 3.58
CA GLU A 56 -43.90 -7.97 4.07
C GLU A 56 -44.74 -7.19 3.07
N ILE A 57 -45.87 -7.78 2.67
CA ILE A 57 -46.81 -7.22 1.70
C ILE A 57 -48.14 -6.99 2.40
N TYR A 58 -48.64 -5.76 2.32
CA TYR A 58 -50.00 -5.42 2.76
C TYR A 58 -50.99 -5.79 1.66
N THR A 59 -51.90 -6.71 1.96
CA THR A 59 -53.01 -7.04 1.06
C THR A 59 -54.15 -6.02 1.22
N LYS A 60 -55.08 -6.03 0.25
CA LYS A 60 -56.26 -5.14 0.25
C LYS A 60 -57.15 -5.34 1.48
N ASP A 61 -57.05 -6.50 2.13
CA ASP A 61 -57.81 -6.85 3.33
C ASP A 61 -57.09 -6.46 4.64
N ASN A 62 -56.08 -5.58 4.55
CA ASN A 62 -55.22 -5.17 5.67
C ASN A 62 -54.47 -6.33 6.37
N GLN A 63 -54.25 -7.44 5.67
CA GLN A 63 -53.44 -8.53 6.19
C GLN A 63 -51.98 -8.37 5.73
N ILE A 64 -51.05 -8.78 6.59
CA ILE A 64 -49.62 -8.77 6.28
C ILE A 64 -49.22 -10.18 5.86
N ILE A 65 -48.69 -10.32 4.63
CA ILE A 65 -48.20 -11.58 4.11
C ILE A 65 -46.69 -11.48 3.88
N LYS A 66 -45.94 -12.49 4.32
CA LYS A 66 -44.52 -12.63 4.01
C LYS A 66 -44.34 -13.35 2.68
N ALA A 67 -43.57 -12.75 1.79
CA ALA A 67 -43.29 -13.32 0.48
C ALA A 67 -41.80 -13.18 0.13
N LYS A 68 -41.32 -14.07 -0.74
CA LYS A 68 -39.97 -13.93 -1.31
C LYS A 68 -40.02 -12.92 -2.47
N PRO A 69 -39.12 -11.94 -2.50
CA PRO A 69 -39.14 -10.93 -3.54
C PRO A 69 -38.69 -11.51 -4.89
N CYS A 70 -39.41 -11.19 -5.97
CA CYS A 70 -39.10 -11.66 -7.32
C CYS A 70 -37.80 -11.06 -7.91
N LYS A 71 -37.29 -9.98 -7.30
CA LYS A 71 -36.03 -9.31 -7.67
C LYS A 71 -35.19 -9.10 -6.42
N ARG A 72 -33.87 -9.00 -6.56
CA ARG A 72 -32.97 -8.63 -5.46
C ARG A 72 -33.36 -7.25 -4.92
N LEU A 73 -33.97 -7.25 -3.75
CA LEU A 73 -34.23 -6.06 -2.95
C LEU A 73 -33.19 -6.00 -1.84
N PHE A 74 -32.72 -4.81 -1.50
CA PHE A 74 -31.79 -4.60 -0.40
C PHE A 74 -32.46 -3.72 0.64
N ASN A 75 -32.06 -3.87 1.90
CA ASN A 75 -32.54 -2.99 2.96
C ASN A 75 -32.15 -1.53 2.64
N GLU A 76 -33.09 -0.60 2.77
CA GLU A 76 -32.89 0.83 2.49
C GLU A 76 -31.77 1.43 3.34
N GLY A 77 -31.68 1.08 4.63
CA GLY A 77 -30.60 1.55 5.51
C GLY A 77 -29.22 1.10 5.02
N LEU A 78 -29.14 -0.12 4.49
CA LEU A 78 -27.90 -0.69 3.96
C LEU A 78 -27.50 -0.05 2.62
N TYR A 79 -28.48 0.25 1.75
CA TYR A 79 -28.26 1.00 0.52
C TYR A 79 -27.71 2.41 0.80
N LEU A 80 -28.24 3.10 1.82
CA LEU A 80 -27.78 4.43 2.22
C LEU A 80 -26.34 4.39 2.77
N GLN A 81 -26.02 3.41 3.61
CA GLN A 81 -24.66 3.19 4.12
C GLN A 81 -23.68 2.95 2.97
N TYR A 82 -24.00 2.03 2.06
CA TYR A 82 -23.16 1.75 0.89
C TYR A 82 -22.94 3.00 0.01
N ARG A 83 -23.99 3.80 -0.19
CA ARG A 83 -23.91 5.07 -0.94
C ARG A 83 -23.04 6.11 -0.23
N SER A 84 -22.98 6.13 1.11
CA SER A 84 -22.03 6.98 1.86
C SER A 84 -20.60 6.52 1.63
N VAL A 85 -20.33 5.24 1.86
CA VAL A 85 -19.00 4.64 1.72
C VAL A 85 -18.47 4.80 0.29
N LEU A 86 -19.31 4.63 -0.74
CA LEU A 86 -18.92 4.88 -2.13
C LEU A 86 -18.50 6.33 -2.37
N ARG A 87 -19.21 7.30 -1.78
CA ARG A 87 -18.87 8.73 -1.90
C ARG A 87 -17.53 9.01 -1.21
N GLU A 88 -17.35 8.52 0.00
CA GLU A 88 -16.09 8.64 0.76
C GLU A 88 -14.92 7.98 0.01
N ASN A 89 -15.10 6.76 -0.51
CA ASN A 89 -14.08 6.06 -1.28
C ASN A 89 -13.65 6.85 -2.52
N ARG A 90 -14.61 7.45 -3.23
CA ARG A 90 -14.32 8.31 -4.39
C ARG A 90 -13.50 9.54 -4.01
N LEU A 91 -13.83 10.18 -2.88
CA LEU A 91 -13.08 11.33 -2.37
C LEU A 91 -11.65 10.91 -1.98
N LEU A 92 -11.51 9.82 -1.24
CA LEU A 92 -10.22 9.29 -0.80
C LEU A 92 -9.32 8.93 -1.99
N LYS A 93 -9.86 8.27 -3.02
CA LYS A 93 -9.12 7.99 -4.26
C LYS A 93 -8.63 9.26 -4.95
N ASN A 94 -9.46 10.30 -5.01
CA ASN A 94 -9.04 11.57 -5.59
C ASN A 94 -7.92 12.23 -4.77
N HIS A 95 -8.00 12.19 -3.44
CA HIS A 95 -6.94 12.70 -2.56
C HIS A 95 -5.64 11.91 -2.73
N LEU A 96 -5.73 10.58 -2.82
CA LEU A 96 -4.59 9.70 -3.07
C LEU A 96 -3.91 10.10 -4.40
N SER A 97 -4.67 10.19 -5.49
CA SER A 97 -4.12 10.56 -6.80
C SER A 97 -3.45 11.95 -6.80
N LYS A 98 -3.99 12.92 -6.06
CA LYS A 98 -3.36 14.24 -5.89
C LYS A 98 -2.02 14.13 -5.17
N LYS A 99 -1.97 13.31 -4.10
CA LYS A 99 -0.73 13.09 -3.34
C LYS A 99 0.31 12.32 -4.14
N ASP A 100 -0.09 11.32 -4.92
CA ASP A 100 0.81 10.59 -5.82
C ASP A 100 1.42 11.52 -6.88
N PHE A 101 0.62 12.45 -7.41
CA PHE A 101 1.11 13.47 -8.32
C PHE A 101 2.12 14.42 -7.67
N GLU A 102 1.81 14.93 -6.47
CA GLU A 102 2.71 15.79 -5.69
C GLU A 102 4.05 15.07 -5.37
N ILE A 103 3.99 13.79 -5.00
CA ILE A 103 5.19 12.96 -4.78
C ILE A 103 6.00 12.83 -6.06
N ALA A 104 5.36 12.62 -7.21
CA ALA A 104 6.05 12.51 -8.49
C ALA A 104 6.78 13.81 -8.86
N LEU A 105 6.13 14.97 -8.65
CA LEU A 105 6.74 16.28 -8.85
C LEU A 105 7.96 16.47 -7.94
N LEU A 106 7.81 16.25 -6.63
CA LEU A 106 8.91 16.41 -5.67
C LEU A 106 10.10 15.50 -5.99
N LYS A 107 9.86 14.28 -6.49
CA LYS A 107 10.94 13.38 -6.94
C LYS A 107 11.71 13.94 -8.14
N ILE A 108 11.03 14.61 -9.06
CA ILE A 108 11.66 15.27 -10.22
C ILE A 108 12.50 16.45 -9.74
N GLU A 109 11.92 17.33 -8.92
CA GLU A 109 12.61 18.49 -8.37
C GLU A 109 13.87 18.10 -7.60
N LEU A 110 13.77 17.09 -6.73
CA LEU A 110 14.89 16.60 -5.93
C LEU A 110 15.98 16.00 -6.82
N ARG A 111 15.61 15.25 -7.86
CA ARG A 111 16.56 14.71 -8.84
C ARG A 111 17.29 15.83 -9.57
N ASP A 112 16.58 16.87 -9.98
CA ASP A 112 17.15 17.96 -10.77
C ASP A 112 18.06 18.83 -9.88
N LEU A 113 17.66 19.10 -8.64
CA LEU A 113 18.51 19.74 -7.61
C LEU A 113 19.79 18.94 -7.34
N HIS A 114 19.71 17.61 -7.24
CA HIS A 114 20.90 16.76 -7.11
C HIS A 114 21.83 16.83 -8.33
N LYS A 115 21.30 16.99 -9.55
CA LYS A 115 22.11 17.19 -10.75
C LYS A 115 22.81 18.55 -10.71
N GLU A 116 22.10 19.61 -10.34
CA GLU A 116 22.67 20.94 -10.20
C GLU A 116 23.82 20.95 -9.19
N ILE A 117 23.62 20.39 -7.99
CA ILE A 117 24.68 20.28 -6.98
C ILE A 117 25.92 19.56 -7.54
N LYS A 118 25.74 18.45 -8.25
CA LYS A 118 26.86 17.73 -8.88
C LYS A 118 27.58 18.57 -9.92
N LEU A 119 26.86 19.31 -10.76
CA LEU A 119 27.45 20.20 -11.75
C LEU A 119 28.27 21.31 -11.09
N TYR A 120 27.72 21.96 -10.04
CA TYR A 120 28.44 22.97 -9.27
C TYR A 120 29.72 22.41 -8.62
N GLN A 121 29.65 21.21 -8.04
CA GLN A 121 30.83 20.55 -7.46
C GLN A 121 31.91 20.30 -8.52
N VAL A 122 31.54 19.81 -9.71
CA VAL A 122 32.48 19.58 -10.81
C VAL A 122 33.09 20.89 -11.32
N GLN A 123 32.30 21.95 -11.47
CA GLN A 123 32.80 23.26 -11.90
C GLN A 123 33.75 23.90 -10.89
N ASN A 124 33.47 23.80 -9.59
CA ASN A 124 34.36 24.32 -8.55
C ASN A 124 35.66 23.53 -8.47
N LEU A 125 35.62 22.20 -8.60
CA LEU A 125 36.82 21.35 -8.70
C LEU A 125 37.70 21.65 -9.93
N LEU A 126 37.13 22.23 -10.98
CA LEU A 126 37.85 22.67 -12.17
C LEU A 126 38.43 24.09 -12.04
N LYS A 127 37.92 24.92 -11.12
CA LYS A 127 38.43 26.27 -10.85
C LYS A 127 39.60 26.29 -9.86
N ASP A 128 39.72 25.26 -9.02
CA ASP A 128 40.80 25.11 -8.04
C ASP A 128 42.06 24.39 -8.60
N LYS A 129 42.17 24.26 -9.93
CA LYS A 129 43.35 23.76 -10.65
C LYS A 129 43.88 24.83 -11.59
#